data_AF-A0A1H0CRV8-F1
#
_entry.id   AF-A0A1H0CRV8-F1
#
_cell.length_a   1.000
_cell.length_b   1.000
_cell.length_c   1.000
_cell.angle_alpha   90.00
_cell.angle_beta   90.00
_cell.angle_gamma   90.00
#
_symmetry.space_group_name_H-M   'P 1'
#
loop_
_entity.id
_entity.type
_entity.pdbx_description
1 polymer ?
#
loop_
_entity_poly.entity_id
_entity_poly.type
_entity_poly.pdbx_seq_one_letter_code
_entity_poly.pdbx_strand_id
1 'polypeptide(L)'
;MEETLQAGRDERQQELSKTWQHKFDLLEKVGADHQSIYRSMGTAEYKALGFRDKQRITFNLWAFIFGPLYYFVKKMWAKGLLLLALIWLLSTALTLVEVALGFSLPDVVYWIPGAVICAQLANHDYYRKVMKDETAWPGTPDFFTKPLGLTIASIGALLLVLGVSFLTPGFGQEMEQYQLEEVSGVWVSESDNTMVRVDFRDSDNSHLTIDGERIPVNITNVDRDNAIVTFRLVLNGQSYDWSLRQIFNDNNGFTLQMTLHDGTREPLAFVRNL
;
A
#
# COMPACT_ATOMS: atom_id res chain seq x y z
N MET A 1 31.92 -21.28 -33.67
CA MET A 1 30.61 -21.15 -33.00
C MET A 1 30.76 -20.58 -31.60
N GLU A 2 31.72 -21.06 -30.79
CA GLU A 2 32.02 -20.45 -29.47
C GLU A 2 32.61 -19.03 -29.59
N GLU A 3 33.57 -18.79 -30.50
CA GLU A 3 34.13 -17.44 -30.72
C GLU A 3 33.07 -16.39 -31.12
N THR A 4 32.11 -16.77 -31.95
CA THR A 4 31.00 -15.88 -32.36
C THR A 4 30.02 -15.61 -31.23
N LEU A 5 29.80 -16.57 -30.31
CA LEU A 5 28.96 -16.39 -29.12
C LEU A 5 29.67 -15.53 -28.06
N GLN A 6 30.99 -15.65 -27.96
CA GLN A 6 31.85 -14.84 -27.09
C GLN A 6 31.87 -13.39 -27.57
N ALA A 7 32.12 -13.15 -28.86
CA ALA A 7 32.14 -11.81 -29.46
C ALA A 7 30.82 -11.04 -29.24
N GLY A 8 29.67 -11.68 -29.46
CA GLY A 8 28.36 -11.05 -29.21
C GLY A 8 28.03 -10.85 -27.72
N ARG A 9 28.69 -11.56 -26.79
CA ARG A 9 28.60 -11.29 -25.35
C ARG A 9 29.39 -10.04 -24.99
N ASP A 10 30.61 -9.94 -25.51
CA ASP A 10 31.52 -8.83 -25.26
C ASP A 10 30.94 -7.50 -25.78
N GLU A 11 30.32 -7.51 -26.96
CA GLU A 11 29.62 -6.34 -27.53
C GLU A 11 28.48 -5.84 -26.62
N ARG A 12 27.58 -6.74 -26.19
CA ARG A 12 26.46 -6.38 -25.29
C ARG A 12 26.94 -5.85 -23.95
N GLN A 13 28.07 -6.33 -23.46
CA GLN A 13 28.67 -5.84 -22.23
C GLN A 13 29.30 -4.45 -22.42
N GLN A 14 29.93 -4.17 -23.56
CA GLN A 14 30.53 -2.88 -23.87
C GLN A 14 29.51 -1.73 -23.92
N GLU A 15 28.27 -2.00 -24.31
CA GLU A 15 27.18 -1.01 -24.31
C GLU A 15 26.70 -0.61 -22.89
N LEU A 16 27.06 -1.37 -21.87
CA LEU A 16 26.64 -1.10 -20.48
C LEU A 16 27.55 -0.08 -19.80
N SER A 17 27.00 0.64 -18.83
CA SER A 17 27.83 1.47 -17.93
C SER A 17 28.88 0.63 -17.20
N LYS A 18 30.03 1.23 -16.85
CA LYS A 18 31.10 0.58 -16.08
C LYS A 18 30.61 -0.12 -14.81
N THR A 19 29.62 0.46 -14.12
CA THR A 19 29.01 -0.14 -12.93
C THR A 19 28.29 -1.46 -13.23
N TRP A 20 27.60 -1.55 -14.37
CA TRP A 20 26.90 -2.75 -14.81
C TRP A 20 27.85 -3.80 -15.37
N GLN A 21 28.87 -3.40 -16.14
CA GLN A 21 29.94 -4.29 -16.59
C GLN A 21 30.56 -5.04 -15.40
N HIS A 22 30.97 -4.29 -14.37
CA HIS A 22 31.57 -4.89 -13.19
C HIS A 22 30.62 -5.82 -12.40
N LYS A 23 29.32 -5.47 -12.32
CA LYS A 23 28.32 -6.39 -11.74
C LYS A 23 28.20 -7.68 -12.54
N PHE A 24 28.27 -7.59 -13.86
CA PHE A 24 28.12 -8.73 -14.76
C PHE A 24 29.35 -9.64 -14.68
N ASP A 25 30.56 -9.08 -14.62
CA ASP A 25 31.80 -9.84 -14.39
C ASP A 25 31.72 -10.65 -13.09
N LEU A 26 31.24 -10.03 -12.01
CA LEU A 26 31.06 -10.70 -10.72
C LEU A 26 30.01 -11.81 -10.79
N LEU A 27 28.89 -11.58 -11.49
CA LEU A 27 27.82 -12.56 -11.66
C LEU A 27 28.28 -13.75 -12.51
N GLU A 28 28.98 -13.51 -13.61
CA GLU A 28 29.58 -14.55 -14.44
C GLU A 28 30.59 -15.38 -13.65
N LYS A 29 31.47 -14.73 -12.89
CA LYS A 29 32.47 -15.40 -12.03
C LYS A 29 31.84 -16.37 -11.02
N VAL A 30 30.63 -16.09 -10.53
CA VAL A 30 29.93 -16.99 -9.58
C VAL A 30 29.02 -18.02 -10.26
N GLY A 31 29.08 -18.12 -11.59
CA GLY A 31 28.28 -19.07 -12.37
C GLY A 31 26.79 -18.72 -12.41
N ALA A 32 26.43 -17.44 -12.28
CA ALA A 32 25.04 -16.98 -12.29
C ALA A 32 24.30 -17.26 -13.63
N ASP A 33 25.01 -17.73 -14.65
CA ASP A 33 24.51 -18.03 -15.98
C ASP A 33 23.91 -19.44 -16.13
N HIS A 34 24.05 -20.31 -15.13
CA HIS A 34 23.49 -21.66 -15.16
C HIS A 34 22.58 -21.98 -13.98
N GLN A 35 22.44 -21.04 -13.03
CA GLN A 35 21.70 -21.27 -11.79
C GLN A 35 21.09 -19.98 -11.23
N SER A 36 20.18 -20.14 -10.26
CA SER A 36 19.61 -18.99 -9.55
C SER A 36 20.67 -18.28 -8.71
N ILE A 37 20.42 -17.01 -8.39
CA ILE A 37 21.31 -16.26 -7.49
C ILE A 37 21.46 -16.95 -6.13
N TYR A 38 20.38 -17.53 -5.58
CA TYR A 38 20.42 -18.25 -4.31
C TYR A 38 21.31 -19.50 -4.34
N ARG A 39 21.33 -20.25 -5.46
CA ARG A 39 22.29 -21.35 -5.64
C ARG A 39 23.71 -20.84 -5.81
N SER A 40 23.89 -19.74 -6.55
CA SER A 40 25.19 -19.08 -6.73
C SER A 40 25.79 -18.64 -5.39
N MET A 41 24.98 -18.23 -4.41
CA MET A 41 25.46 -17.85 -3.07
C MET A 41 26.13 -19.01 -2.30
N GLY A 42 25.87 -20.26 -2.69
CA GLY A 42 26.47 -21.45 -2.09
C GLY A 42 27.86 -21.81 -2.63
N THR A 43 28.26 -21.26 -3.78
CA THR A 43 29.47 -21.66 -4.50
C THR A 43 30.76 -21.17 -3.84
N ALA A 44 31.88 -21.82 -4.14
CA ALA A 44 33.19 -21.42 -3.62
C ALA A 44 33.60 -20.03 -4.15
N GLU A 45 33.27 -19.76 -5.41
CA GLU A 45 33.53 -18.50 -6.11
C GLU A 45 32.80 -17.34 -5.44
N TYR A 46 31.53 -17.53 -5.08
CA TYR A 46 30.78 -16.52 -4.34
C TYR A 46 31.35 -16.32 -2.93
N LYS A 47 31.67 -17.41 -2.22
CA LYS A 47 32.22 -17.32 -0.86
C LYS A 47 33.56 -16.57 -0.84
N ALA A 48 34.37 -16.70 -1.89
CA ALA A 48 35.63 -15.99 -2.07
C ALA A 48 35.48 -14.48 -2.35
N LEU A 49 34.28 -14.00 -2.72
CA LEU A 49 34.05 -12.57 -2.92
C LEU A 49 34.12 -11.79 -1.60
N GLY A 50 34.65 -10.57 -1.68
CA GLY A 50 34.60 -9.61 -0.58
C GLY A 50 33.17 -9.16 -0.27
N PHE A 51 32.92 -8.66 0.94
CA PHE A 51 31.59 -8.23 1.39
C PHE A 51 30.94 -7.21 0.45
N ARG A 52 31.72 -6.25 -0.06
CA ARG A 52 31.25 -5.21 -0.99
C ARG A 52 30.80 -5.80 -2.32
N ASP A 53 31.54 -6.76 -2.86
CA ASP A 53 31.21 -7.39 -4.14
C ASP A 53 29.97 -8.29 -4.00
N LYS A 54 29.85 -9.01 -2.88
CA LYS A 54 28.63 -9.75 -2.52
C LYS A 54 27.42 -8.82 -2.52
N GLN A 55 27.44 -7.77 -1.69
CA GLN A 55 26.34 -6.80 -1.61
C GLN A 55 26.01 -6.15 -2.97
N ARG A 56 27.04 -5.87 -3.78
CA ARG A 56 26.87 -5.25 -5.11
C ARG A 56 26.08 -6.13 -6.09
N ILE A 57 26.21 -7.45 -6.01
CA ILE A 57 25.46 -8.37 -6.87
C ILE A 57 24.16 -8.85 -6.22
N THR A 58 24.10 -8.95 -4.89
CA THR A 58 22.91 -9.45 -4.16
C THR A 58 21.92 -8.37 -3.75
N PHE A 59 22.24 -7.09 -3.89
CA PHE A 59 21.31 -6.03 -3.52
C PHE A 59 21.27 -4.94 -4.58
N ASN A 60 20.06 -4.55 -4.97
CA ASN A 60 19.81 -3.44 -5.86
C ASN A 60 18.92 -2.40 -5.15
N LEU A 61 19.51 -1.27 -4.77
CA LEU A 61 18.82 -0.20 -4.07
C LEU A 61 17.61 0.34 -4.83
N TRP A 62 17.71 0.45 -6.16
CA TRP A 62 16.61 0.96 -6.97
C TRP A 62 15.45 -0.03 -7.05
N ALA A 63 15.74 -1.33 -7.13
CA ALA A 63 14.70 -2.35 -7.06
C ALA A 63 14.13 -2.53 -5.64
N PHE A 64 14.88 -2.19 -4.59
CA PHE A 64 14.34 -2.11 -3.23
C PHE A 64 13.31 -0.98 -3.11
N ILE A 65 13.65 0.22 -3.58
CA ILE A 65 12.78 1.40 -3.45
C ILE A 65 11.56 1.29 -4.38
N PHE A 66 11.76 0.87 -5.63
CA PHE A 66 10.70 0.86 -6.64
C PHE A 66 10.02 -0.51 -6.83
N GLY A 67 10.51 -1.56 -6.17
CA GLY A 67 9.95 -2.90 -6.27
C GLY A 67 9.84 -3.39 -7.73
N PRO A 68 8.69 -3.97 -8.12
CA PRO A 68 8.45 -4.41 -9.51
C PRO A 68 8.53 -3.31 -10.56
N LEU A 69 8.30 -2.03 -10.21
CA LEU A 69 8.38 -0.92 -11.19
C LEU A 69 9.77 -0.81 -11.81
N TYR A 70 10.82 -1.11 -11.04
CA TYR A 70 12.18 -1.17 -11.55
C TYR A 70 12.34 -2.18 -12.70
N TYR A 71 11.63 -3.31 -12.65
CA TYR A 71 11.70 -4.33 -13.68
C TYR A 71 11.15 -3.81 -15.02
N PHE A 72 10.07 -3.03 -15.00
CA PHE A 72 9.52 -2.42 -16.21
C PHE A 72 10.49 -1.41 -16.84
N VAL A 73 11.17 -0.59 -16.02
CA VAL A 73 12.22 0.34 -16.49
C VAL A 73 13.37 -0.41 -17.16
N LYS A 74 13.77 -1.58 -16.62
CA LYS A 74 14.77 -2.46 -17.22
C LYS A 74 14.22 -3.36 -18.34
N LYS A 75 12.98 -3.11 -18.78
CA LYS A 75 12.27 -3.86 -19.82
C LYS A 75 12.12 -5.36 -19.49
N MET A 76 12.20 -5.76 -18.22
CA MET A 76 11.99 -7.12 -17.68
C MET A 76 10.52 -7.34 -17.31
N TRP A 77 9.60 -6.92 -18.18
CA TRP A 77 8.18 -6.76 -17.87
C TRP A 77 7.52 -8.06 -17.41
N ALA A 78 7.89 -9.23 -17.97
CA ALA A 78 7.30 -10.50 -17.62
C ALA A 78 7.59 -10.92 -16.16
N LYS A 79 8.87 -10.86 -15.75
CA LYS A 79 9.27 -11.05 -14.35
C LYS A 79 8.67 -9.98 -13.43
N GLY A 80 8.59 -8.73 -13.90
CA GLY A 80 7.95 -7.63 -13.17
C GLY A 80 6.47 -7.90 -12.86
N LEU A 81 5.68 -8.33 -13.85
CA LEU A 81 4.27 -8.72 -13.65
C LEU A 81 4.14 -9.90 -12.69
N LEU A 82 4.98 -10.93 -12.83
CA LEU A 82 4.93 -12.09 -11.96
C LEU A 82 5.27 -11.71 -10.50
N LEU A 83 6.29 -10.88 -10.27
CA LEU A 83 6.61 -10.37 -8.94
C LEU A 83 5.48 -9.54 -8.35
N LEU A 84 4.85 -8.67 -9.17
CA LEU A 84 3.72 -7.86 -8.74
C LEU A 84 2.54 -8.73 -8.30
N ALA A 85 2.19 -9.75 -9.09
CA ALA A 85 1.15 -10.71 -8.74
C ALA A 85 1.47 -11.44 -7.42
N LEU A 86 2.71 -11.92 -7.26
CA LEU A 86 3.14 -12.61 -6.04
C LEU A 86 3.13 -11.71 -4.80
N ILE A 87 3.48 -10.43 -4.95
CA ILE A 87 3.41 -9.45 -3.85
C ILE A 87 1.96 -9.25 -3.41
N TRP A 88 1.02 -9.06 -4.35
CA TRP A 88 -0.39 -8.92 -4.01
C TRP A 88 -0.99 -10.19 -3.38
N LEU A 89 -0.56 -11.37 -3.83
CA LEU A 89 -0.95 -12.63 -3.19
C LEU A 89 -0.39 -12.76 -1.77
N LEU A 90 0.85 -12.32 -1.53
CA LEU A 90 1.41 -12.26 -0.19
C LEU A 90 0.63 -11.29 0.70
N SER A 91 0.33 -10.08 0.21
CA SER A 91 -0.49 -9.11 0.95
C SER A 91 -1.86 -9.68 1.31
N THR A 92 -2.52 -10.34 0.35
CA THR A 92 -3.80 -11.02 0.58
C THR A 92 -3.67 -12.06 1.70
N ALA A 93 -2.63 -12.91 1.66
CA ALA A 93 -2.42 -13.94 2.67
C ALA A 93 -2.19 -13.33 4.07
N LEU A 94 -1.42 -12.25 4.16
CA LEU A 94 -1.18 -11.54 5.42
C LEU A 94 -2.47 -10.94 5.98
N THR A 95 -3.28 -10.29 5.16
CA THR A 95 -4.59 -9.75 5.58
C THR A 95 -5.53 -10.85 6.07
N LEU A 96 -5.55 -12.00 5.40
CA LEU A 96 -6.35 -13.14 5.87
C LEU A 96 -5.86 -13.70 7.21
N VAL A 97 -4.55 -13.65 7.48
CA VAL A 97 -3.97 -14.03 8.77
C VAL A 97 -4.38 -13.06 9.88
N GLU A 98 -4.37 -11.75 9.62
CA GLU A 98 -4.85 -10.73 10.57
C GLU A 98 -6.32 -10.97 10.93
N VAL A 99 -7.16 -11.20 9.93
CA VAL A 99 -8.60 -11.48 10.14
C VAL A 99 -8.78 -12.77 10.94
N ALA A 100 -8.03 -13.82 10.62
CA ALA A 100 -8.15 -15.11 11.31
C ALA A 100 -7.66 -15.07 12.76
N LEU A 101 -6.68 -14.22 13.07
CA LEU A 101 -6.02 -14.16 14.39
C LEU A 101 -6.44 -12.94 15.22
N GLY A 102 -7.19 -12.00 14.66
CA GLY A 102 -7.74 -10.84 15.36
C GLY A 102 -6.70 -9.81 15.80
N PHE A 103 -5.58 -9.67 15.07
CA PHE A 103 -4.57 -8.65 15.33
C PHE A 103 -4.11 -7.99 14.05
N SER A 104 -3.52 -6.79 14.16
CA SER A 104 -2.95 -6.05 13.04
C SER A 104 -1.44 -6.24 12.96
N LEU A 105 -0.94 -6.56 11.77
CA LEU A 105 0.49 -6.55 11.47
C LEU A 105 0.94 -5.10 11.22
N PRO A 106 2.19 -4.75 11.54
CA PRO A 106 2.76 -3.48 11.11
C PRO A 106 2.80 -3.37 9.58
N ASP A 107 2.48 -2.19 9.03
CA ASP A 107 2.43 -1.91 7.57
C ASP A 107 3.71 -2.34 6.83
N VAL A 108 4.86 -2.24 7.51
CA VAL A 108 6.15 -2.65 6.97
C VAL A 108 6.20 -4.11 6.51
N VAL A 109 5.40 -5.00 7.12
CA VAL A 109 5.33 -6.41 6.76
C VAL A 109 4.72 -6.62 5.38
N TYR A 110 3.86 -5.70 4.92
CA TYR A 110 3.20 -5.80 3.61
C TYR A 110 4.11 -5.45 2.43
N TRP A 111 5.06 -4.54 2.61
CA TRP A 111 5.88 -4.04 1.49
C TRP A 111 7.36 -4.41 1.57
N ILE A 112 7.96 -4.52 2.77
CA ILE A 112 9.40 -4.81 2.90
C ILE A 112 9.78 -6.17 2.29
N PRO A 113 9.06 -7.29 2.54
CA PRO A 113 9.43 -8.57 1.97
C PRO A 113 9.48 -8.56 0.44
N GLY A 114 8.46 -7.96 -0.20
CA GLY A 114 8.42 -7.80 -1.66
C GLY A 114 9.55 -6.93 -2.20
N ALA A 115 9.84 -5.81 -1.52
CA ALA A 115 10.96 -4.93 -1.85
C ALA A 115 12.32 -5.64 -1.75
N VAL A 116 12.54 -6.43 -0.69
CA VAL A 116 13.76 -7.21 -0.50
C VAL A 116 13.92 -8.27 -1.59
N ILE A 117 12.85 -9.00 -1.94
CA ILE A 117 12.89 -9.99 -3.02
C ILE A 117 13.26 -9.32 -4.35
N CYS A 118 12.63 -8.20 -4.69
CA CYS A 118 12.96 -7.44 -5.89
C CYS A 118 14.43 -6.98 -5.88
N ALA A 119 14.91 -6.45 -4.74
CA ALA A 119 16.28 -5.99 -4.57
C ALA A 119 17.30 -7.13 -4.77
N GLN A 120 16.99 -8.33 -4.27
CA GLN A 120 17.88 -9.48 -4.34
C GLN A 120 17.97 -10.08 -5.74
N LEU A 121 16.86 -10.10 -6.46
CA LEU A 121 16.79 -10.74 -7.78
C LEU A 121 17.19 -9.80 -8.92
N ALA A 122 16.96 -8.49 -8.80
CA ALA A 122 17.05 -7.55 -9.92
C ALA A 122 18.38 -7.50 -10.66
N ASN A 123 19.52 -7.61 -9.96
CA ASN A 123 20.83 -7.60 -10.63
C ASN A 123 21.04 -8.89 -11.46
N HIS A 124 20.68 -10.05 -10.87
CA HIS A 124 20.76 -11.35 -11.54
C HIS A 124 19.80 -11.41 -12.72
N ASP A 125 18.56 -10.99 -12.53
CA ASP A 125 17.56 -10.99 -13.60
C ASP A 125 17.95 -10.11 -14.77
N TYR A 126 18.53 -8.94 -14.49
CA TYR A 126 18.99 -8.05 -15.54
C TYR A 126 20.20 -8.62 -16.29
N TYR A 127 21.12 -9.27 -15.58
CA TYR A 127 22.21 -10.03 -16.18
C TYR A 127 21.69 -11.14 -17.11
N ARG A 128 20.77 -11.98 -16.62
CA ARG A 128 20.14 -13.06 -17.40
C ARG A 128 19.44 -12.53 -18.64
N LYS A 129 18.73 -11.42 -18.50
CA LYS A 129 18.09 -10.77 -19.62
C LYS A 129 19.11 -10.32 -20.67
N VAL A 130 20.14 -9.56 -20.29
CA VAL A 130 21.07 -8.99 -21.28
C VAL A 130 21.92 -10.08 -21.93
N MET A 131 22.39 -11.05 -21.14
CA MET A 131 23.34 -12.06 -21.65
C MET A 131 22.67 -13.26 -22.31
N LYS A 132 21.42 -13.59 -21.95
CA LYS A 132 20.73 -14.80 -22.42
C LYS A 132 19.35 -14.53 -23.04
N ASP A 133 18.94 -13.27 -23.14
CA ASP A 133 17.58 -12.87 -23.56
C ASP A 133 16.47 -13.55 -22.75
N GLU A 134 16.75 -13.84 -21.47
CA GLU A 134 15.83 -14.56 -20.60
C GLU A 134 14.63 -13.66 -20.23
N THR A 135 13.43 -14.12 -20.60
CA THR A 135 12.17 -13.41 -20.33
C THR A 135 11.45 -13.92 -19.08
N ALA A 136 11.61 -15.20 -18.73
CA ALA A 136 11.00 -15.85 -17.56
C ALA A 136 12.03 -16.76 -16.85
N TRP A 137 11.82 -17.04 -15.56
CA TRP A 137 12.73 -17.91 -14.82
C TRP A 137 12.62 -19.38 -15.26
N PRO A 138 13.71 -20.17 -15.18
CA PRO A 138 13.65 -21.61 -15.42
C PRO A 138 12.63 -22.31 -14.52
N GLY A 139 11.78 -23.15 -15.10
CA GLY A 139 10.72 -23.87 -14.38
C GLY A 139 9.42 -23.08 -14.17
N THR A 140 9.34 -21.84 -14.69
CA THR A 140 8.08 -21.08 -14.71
C THR A 140 7.05 -21.84 -15.56
N PRO A 141 5.85 -22.15 -15.03
CA PRO A 141 4.80 -22.81 -15.81
C PRO A 141 4.46 -22.06 -17.10
N ASP A 142 4.11 -22.78 -18.16
CA ASP A 142 3.80 -22.23 -19.50
C ASP A 142 2.73 -21.13 -19.49
N PHE A 143 1.83 -21.16 -18.51
CA PHE A 143 0.83 -20.11 -18.33
C PHE A 143 1.49 -18.75 -18.05
N PHE A 144 2.53 -18.71 -17.21
CA PHE A 144 3.22 -17.48 -16.80
C PHE A 144 4.38 -17.08 -17.73
N THR A 145 4.66 -17.85 -18.79
CA THR A 145 5.62 -17.43 -19.83
C THR A 145 4.94 -16.64 -20.94
N LYS A 146 3.60 -16.71 -21.05
CA LYS A 146 2.80 -16.01 -22.05
C LYS A 146 2.31 -14.65 -21.53
N PRO A 147 2.33 -13.58 -22.36
CA PRO A 147 1.86 -12.24 -21.94
C PRO A 147 0.43 -12.25 -21.37
N LEU A 148 -0.47 -13.02 -22.00
CA LEU A 148 -1.86 -13.12 -21.57
C LEU A 148 -1.99 -13.73 -20.16
N GLY A 149 -1.28 -14.83 -19.88
CA GLY A 149 -1.36 -15.48 -18.58
C GLY A 149 -0.78 -14.63 -17.46
N LEU A 150 0.33 -13.92 -17.71
CA LEU A 150 0.89 -12.95 -16.77
C LEU A 150 -0.06 -11.81 -16.45
N THR A 151 -0.76 -11.31 -17.48
CA THR A 151 -1.74 -10.22 -17.32
C THR A 151 -2.93 -10.69 -16.51
N ILE A 152 -3.49 -11.85 -16.84
CA ILE A 152 -4.60 -12.47 -16.10
C ILE A 152 -4.20 -12.71 -14.64
N ALA A 153 -3.01 -13.26 -14.38
CA ALA A 153 -2.53 -13.50 -13.02
C ALA A 153 -2.40 -12.22 -12.21
N SER A 154 -1.87 -11.15 -12.81
CA SER A 154 -1.70 -9.85 -12.16
C SER A 154 -3.05 -9.21 -11.85
N ILE A 155 -3.96 -9.17 -12.83
CA ILE A 155 -5.32 -8.63 -12.62
C ILE A 155 -6.08 -9.46 -11.59
N GLY A 156 -6.00 -10.79 -11.65
CA GLY A 156 -6.64 -11.68 -10.68
C GLY A 156 -6.13 -11.46 -9.26
N ALA A 157 -4.81 -11.34 -9.08
CA ALA A 157 -4.22 -11.03 -7.78
C ALA A 157 -4.62 -9.63 -7.27
N LEU A 158 -4.71 -8.63 -8.16
CA LEU A 158 -5.20 -7.29 -7.81
C LEU A 158 -6.66 -7.31 -7.36
N LEU A 159 -7.54 -7.96 -8.12
CA LEU A 159 -8.95 -8.08 -7.78
C LEU A 159 -9.14 -8.84 -6.47
N LEU A 160 -8.32 -9.87 -6.22
CA LEU A 160 -8.37 -10.64 -4.99
C LEU A 160 -7.96 -9.78 -3.78
N VAL A 161 -6.83 -9.07 -3.86
CA VAL A 161 -6.39 -8.23 -2.73
C VAL A 161 -7.40 -7.13 -2.45
N LEU A 162 -7.91 -6.45 -3.49
CA LEU A 162 -8.96 -5.44 -3.33
C LEU A 162 -10.23 -6.04 -2.72
N GLY A 163 -10.69 -7.19 -3.24
CA GLY A 163 -11.87 -7.87 -2.74
C GLY A 163 -11.75 -8.25 -1.27
N VAL A 164 -10.60 -8.77 -0.84
CA VAL A 164 -10.35 -9.07 0.57
C VAL A 164 -10.34 -7.79 1.41
N SER A 165 -9.66 -6.74 0.96
CA SER A 165 -9.64 -5.44 1.67
C SER A 165 -11.04 -4.84 1.87
N PHE A 166 -11.94 -4.96 0.90
CA PHE A 166 -13.33 -4.49 1.06
C PHE A 166 -14.17 -5.32 2.03
N LEU A 167 -13.78 -6.57 2.28
CA LEU A 167 -14.52 -7.49 3.15
C LEU A 167 -13.98 -7.51 4.58
N THR A 168 -12.84 -6.88 4.87
CA THR A 168 -12.31 -6.82 6.23
C THR A 168 -13.00 -5.75 7.08
N PRO A 169 -13.28 -6.01 8.37
CA PRO A 169 -13.89 -5.02 9.25
C PRO A 169 -13.11 -3.70 9.37
N GLY A 170 -11.77 -3.76 9.23
CA GLY A 170 -10.90 -2.59 9.32
C GLY A 170 -11.23 -1.50 8.30
N PHE A 171 -11.57 -1.88 7.06
CA PHE A 171 -11.98 -0.91 6.04
C PHE A 171 -13.28 -0.19 6.43
N GLY A 172 -14.22 -0.88 7.07
CA GLY A 172 -15.43 -0.25 7.62
C GLY A 172 -15.09 0.81 8.66
N GLN A 173 -14.21 0.47 9.60
CA GLN A 173 -13.78 1.36 10.70
C GLN A 173 -13.00 2.57 10.20
N GLU A 174 -12.10 2.41 9.23
CA GLU A 174 -11.36 3.52 8.62
C GLU A 174 -12.31 4.53 7.94
N MET A 175 -13.35 4.02 7.26
CA MET A 175 -14.33 4.88 6.60
C MET A 175 -15.26 5.57 7.60
N GLU A 176 -15.59 4.94 8.72
CA GLU A 176 -16.30 5.61 9.82
C GLU A 176 -15.46 6.73 10.42
N GLN A 177 -14.18 6.47 10.67
CA GLN A 177 -13.21 7.46 11.16
C GLN A 177 -13.09 8.65 10.19
N TYR A 178 -13.03 8.39 8.88
CA TYR A 178 -13.01 9.45 7.86
C TYR A 178 -14.23 10.37 7.97
N GLN A 179 -15.43 9.82 8.15
CA GLN A 179 -16.65 10.63 8.33
C GLN A 179 -16.61 11.43 9.64
N LEU A 180 -16.09 10.85 10.73
CA LEU A 180 -15.92 11.56 12.01
C LEU A 180 -14.93 12.72 11.89
N GLU A 181 -13.86 12.55 11.12
CA GLU A 181 -12.89 13.60 10.83
C GLU A 181 -13.48 14.71 9.96
N GLU A 182 -14.30 14.39 8.96
CA GLU A 182 -14.96 15.41 8.12
C GLU A 182 -15.93 16.29 8.89
N VAL A 183 -16.72 15.72 9.82
CA VAL A 183 -17.64 16.52 10.65
C VAL A 183 -16.92 17.29 11.76
N SER A 184 -15.67 16.91 12.07
CA SER A 184 -14.86 17.58 13.09
C SER A 184 -14.38 18.94 12.60
N GLY A 185 -14.74 19.98 13.32
CA GLY A 185 -14.50 21.35 12.90
C GLY A 185 -15.06 22.37 13.87
N VAL A 186 -14.89 23.63 13.51
CA VAL A 186 -15.57 24.75 14.16
C VAL A 186 -16.70 25.19 13.23
N TRP A 187 -17.90 25.20 13.79
CA TRP A 187 -19.14 25.50 13.12
C TRP A 187 -19.85 26.65 13.82
N VAL A 188 -20.74 27.33 13.11
CA VAL A 188 -21.59 28.39 13.66
C VAL A 188 -23.05 28.08 13.38
N SER A 189 -23.90 28.20 14.39
CA SER A 189 -25.35 28.14 14.24
C SER A 189 -25.84 29.30 13.37
N GLU A 190 -26.63 29.01 12.36
CA GLU A 190 -27.24 30.07 11.54
C GLU A 190 -28.44 30.72 12.24
N SER A 191 -29.02 30.09 13.28
CA SER A 191 -30.18 30.63 13.99
C SER A 191 -29.79 31.72 15.01
N ASP A 192 -28.67 31.56 15.72
CA ASP A 192 -28.28 32.46 16.81
C ASP A 192 -26.79 32.87 16.82
N ASN A 193 -26.01 32.45 15.82
CA ASN A 193 -24.56 32.67 15.71
C ASN A 193 -23.72 32.04 16.83
N THR A 194 -24.26 31.05 17.55
CA THR A 194 -23.51 30.28 18.56
C THR A 194 -22.40 29.47 17.88
N MET A 195 -21.20 29.52 18.46
CA MET A 195 -20.05 28.76 17.99
C MET A 195 -20.09 27.34 18.57
N VAL A 196 -20.05 26.34 17.70
CA VAL A 196 -20.03 24.92 18.05
C VAL A 196 -18.73 24.30 17.54
N ARG A 197 -17.87 23.87 18.44
CA ARG A 197 -16.71 23.04 18.09
C ARG A 197 -17.10 21.57 18.19
N VAL A 198 -16.89 20.82 17.12
CA VAL A 198 -17.10 19.37 17.04
C VAL A 198 -15.72 18.72 16.94
N ASP A 199 -15.30 17.90 17.91
CA ASP A 199 -14.01 17.18 17.85
C ASP A 199 -14.25 15.69 18.09
N PHE A 200 -14.40 14.95 16.99
CA PHE A 200 -14.65 13.50 16.94
C PHE A 200 -13.46 12.71 16.36
N ARG A 201 -12.30 13.35 16.21
CA ARG A 201 -11.08 12.72 15.64
C ARG A 201 -10.55 11.58 16.50
N ASP A 202 -10.91 11.58 17.78
CA ASP A 202 -10.64 10.50 18.73
C ASP A 202 -11.98 10.01 19.27
N SER A 203 -12.40 8.81 18.84
CA SER A 203 -13.68 8.23 19.24
C SER A 203 -13.79 8.00 20.75
N ASP A 204 -12.66 7.78 21.44
CA ASP A 204 -12.60 7.57 22.90
C ASP A 204 -12.66 8.89 23.69
N ASN A 205 -12.40 10.03 23.05
CA ASN A 205 -12.35 11.35 23.67
C ASN A 205 -13.13 12.41 22.88
N SER A 206 -14.21 11.96 22.23
CA SER A 206 -15.10 12.81 21.44
C SER A 206 -15.81 13.84 22.33
N HIS A 207 -15.90 15.08 21.86
CA HIS A 207 -16.57 16.15 22.60
C HIS A 207 -17.09 17.26 21.70
N LEU A 208 -18.09 17.96 22.22
CA LEU A 208 -18.55 19.23 21.69
C LEU A 208 -18.04 20.37 22.58
N THR A 209 -17.85 21.56 22.01
CA THR A 209 -17.73 22.79 22.78
C THR A 209 -18.75 23.78 22.29
N ILE A 210 -19.70 24.15 23.16
CA ILE A 210 -20.76 25.12 22.88
C ILE A 210 -20.60 26.24 23.90
N ASP A 211 -20.53 27.49 23.46
CA ASP A 211 -20.29 28.65 24.33
C ASP A 211 -19.07 28.53 25.27
N GLY A 212 -18.05 27.80 24.82
CA GLY A 212 -16.83 27.55 25.60
C GLY A 212 -16.94 26.44 26.64
N GLU A 213 -18.12 25.84 26.83
CA GLU A 213 -18.31 24.69 27.70
C GLU A 213 -18.04 23.38 26.92
N ARG A 214 -17.12 22.56 27.44
CA ARG A 214 -16.76 21.27 26.84
C ARG A 214 -17.71 20.18 27.34
N ILE A 215 -18.48 19.61 26.42
CA ILE A 215 -19.45 18.55 26.67
C ILE A 215 -18.90 17.25 26.08
N PRO A 216 -18.53 16.25 26.90
CA PRO A 216 -18.09 14.95 26.40
C PRO A 216 -19.26 14.25 25.70
N VAL A 217 -18.97 13.58 24.58
CA VAL A 217 -19.97 12.82 23.83
C VAL A 217 -19.45 11.41 23.55
N ASN A 218 -20.37 10.47 23.40
CA ASN A 218 -20.08 9.10 23.00
C ASN A 218 -20.73 8.85 21.63
N ILE A 219 -19.93 8.51 20.61
CA ILE A 219 -20.45 8.19 19.28
C ILE A 219 -21.21 6.87 19.35
N THR A 220 -22.50 6.88 19.02
CA THR A 220 -23.36 5.69 19.10
C THR A 220 -23.59 5.01 17.76
N ASN A 221 -23.56 5.78 16.66
CA ASN A 221 -23.75 5.24 15.32
C ASN A 221 -23.16 6.20 14.26
N VAL A 222 -22.57 5.64 13.21
CA VAL A 222 -22.10 6.35 12.02
C VAL A 222 -22.82 5.74 10.81
N ASP A 223 -23.90 6.39 10.38
CA ASP A 223 -24.66 6.01 9.18
C ASP A 223 -24.07 6.70 7.96
N ARG A 224 -23.22 5.95 7.24
CA ARG A 224 -22.52 6.42 6.04
C ARG A 224 -23.46 6.66 4.87
N ASP A 225 -24.50 5.85 4.72
CA ASP A 225 -25.42 5.94 3.59
C ASP A 225 -26.24 7.24 3.64
N ASN A 226 -26.54 7.71 4.85
CA ASN A 226 -27.29 8.95 5.06
C ASN A 226 -26.41 10.15 5.48
N ALA A 227 -25.10 9.93 5.63
CA ALA A 227 -24.12 10.88 6.14
C ALA A 227 -24.49 11.45 7.52
N ILE A 228 -24.90 10.57 8.45
CA ILE A 228 -25.35 10.92 9.80
C ILE A 228 -24.41 10.33 10.86
N VAL A 229 -23.90 11.17 11.75
CA VAL A 229 -23.21 10.76 12.97
C VAL A 229 -24.15 10.97 14.15
N THR A 230 -24.50 9.91 14.86
CA THR A 230 -25.32 9.96 16.07
C THR A 230 -24.43 9.81 17.29
N PHE A 231 -24.63 10.66 18.29
CA PHE A 231 -23.85 10.66 19.52
C PHE A 231 -24.73 10.94 20.72
N ARG A 232 -24.32 10.37 21.85
CA ARG A 232 -24.95 10.54 23.15
C ARG A 232 -24.15 11.51 23.99
N LEU A 233 -24.84 12.40 24.69
CA LEU A 233 -24.25 13.34 25.62
C LEU A 233 -25.07 13.41 26.90
N VAL A 234 -24.46 13.87 27.99
CA VAL A 234 -25.13 13.99 29.29
C VAL A 234 -25.18 15.46 29.68
N LEU A 235 -26.38 16.02 29.82
CA LEU A 235 -26.60 17.36 30.38
C LEU A 235 -27.42 17.25 31.65
N ASN A 236 -26.98 17.91 32.72
CA ASN A 236 -27.70 17.91 34.01
C ASN A 236 -28.05 16.51 34.54
N GLY A 237 -27.20 15.52 34.27
CA GLY A 237 -27.40 14.12 34.69
C GLY A 237 -28.40 13.32 33.83
N GLN A 238 -28.93 13.90 32.75
CA GLN A 238 -29.80 13.20 31.79
C GLN A 238 -29.08 12.97 30.47
N SER A 239 -29.31 11.79 29.88
CA SER A 239 -28.72 11.41 28.59
C SER A 239 -29.60 11.85 27.43
N TYR A 240 -28.97 12.42 26.41
CA TYR A 240 -29.62 12.86 25.19
C TYR A 240 -28.90 12.30 23.97
N ASP A 241 -29.66 11.83 22.98
CA ASP A 241 -29.13 11.37 21.69
C ASP A 241 -29.35 12.47 20.66
N TRP A 242 -28.25 13.01 20.13
CA TRP A 242 -28.24 14.03 19.09
C TRP A 242 -27.57 13.47 17.83
N SER A 243 -27.73 14.14 16.70
CA SER A 243 -27.05 13.75 15.47
C SER A 243 -26.55 14.94 14.66
N LEU A 244 -25.47 14.72 13.92
CA LEU A 244 -24.98 15.62 12.89
C LEU A 244 -25.18 14.96 11.53
N ARG A 245 -25.82 15.67 10.60
CA ARG A 245 -25.98 15.24 9.22
C ARG A 245 -25.22 16.17 8.29
N GLN A 246 -24.41 15.62 7.40
CA GLN A 246 -23.81 16.38 6.30
C GLN A 246 -24.88 16.67 5.24
N ILE A 247 -25.05 17.94 4.88
CA ILE A 247 -25.93 18.39 3.80
C ILE A 247 -25.04 18.90 2.66
N PHE A 248 -24.91 18.08 1.63
CA PHE A 248 -24.08 18.38 0.47
C PHE A 248 -24.70 19.45 -0.42
N ASN A 249 -23.87 20.33 -0.94
CA ASN A 249 -24.22 21.35 -1.92
C ASN A 249 -23.70 20.97 -3.33
N ASP A 250 -24.16 21.70 -4.35
CA ASP A 250 -23.82 21.42 -5.75
C ASP A 250 -22.31 21.55 -6.07
N ASN A 251 -21.55 22.23 -5.20
CA ASN A 251 -20.12 22.47 -5.36
C ASN A 251 -19.25 21.41 -4.65
N ASN A 252 -19.84 20.28 -4.26
CA ASN A 252 -19.14 19.20 -3.55
C ASN A 252 -18.60 19.63 -2.17
N GLY A 253 -19.14 20.72 -1.60
CA GLY A 253 -18.99 21.07 -0.19
C GLY A 253 -20.22 20.61 0.61
N PHE A 254 -20.16 20.74 1.93
CA PHE A 254 -21.32 20.45 2.78
C PHE A 254 -21.43 21.45 3.93
N THR A 255 -22.65 21.59 4.45
CA THR A 255 -22.92 22.16 5.78
C THR A 255 -23.32 21.05 6.73
N LEU A 256 -23.36 21.33 8.03
CA LEU A 256 -23.90 20.39 9.00
C LEU A 256 -25.33 20.79 9.38
N GLN A 257 -26.16 19.80 9.67
CA GLN A 257 -27.42 19.99 10.37
C GLN A 257 -27.36 19.17 11.66
N MET A 258 -27.43 19.85 12.79
CA MET A 258 -27.55 19.22 14.09
C MET A 258 -29.02 18.93 14.38
N THR A 259 -29.36 17.70 14.75
CA THR A 259 -30.70 17.35 15.23
C THR A 259 -30.61 17.05 16.73
N LEU A 260 -31.36 17.81 17.52
CA LEU A 260 -31.44 17.67 18.97
C LEU A 260 -32.44 16.55 19.34
N HIS A 261 -32.39 16.13 20.61
CA HIS A 261 -33.24 15.06 21.15
C HIS A 261 -34.76 15.30 21.02
N ASP A 262 -35.19 16.55 20.94
CA ASP A 262 -36.60 16.96 20.77
C ASP A 262 -37.02 17.03 19.28
N GLY A 263 -36.11 16.71 18.36
CA GLY A 263 -36.30 16.78 16.92
C GLY A 263 -36.02 18.16 16.32
N THR A 264 -35.64 19.15 17.13
CA THR A 264 -35.23 20.47 16.64
C THR A 264 -34.00 20.32 15.74
N ARG A 265 -34.02 21.01 14.59
CA ARG A 265 -32.94 20.97 13.60
C ARG A 265 -32.27 22.31 13.50
N GLU A 266 -30.96 22.32 13.72
CA GLU A 266 -30.11 23.50 13.74
C GLU A 266 -29.10 23.43 12.58
N PRO A 267 -29.22 24.30 11.57
CA PRO A 267 -28.24 24.40 10.50
C PRO A 267 -26.94 25.03 11.02
N LEU A 268 -25.82 24.43 10.65
CA LEU A 268 -24.48 24.80 11.06
C LEU A 268 -23.62 25.11 9.84
N ALA A 269 -23.14 26.35 9.76
CA ALA A 269 -22.22 26.80 8.73
C ALA A 269 -20.76 26.54 9.15
N PHE A 270 -19.93 26.12 8.19
CA PHE A 270 -18.52 25.86 8.44
C PHE A 270 -17.74 27.15 8.69
N VAL A 271 -16.89 27.16 9.72
CA VAL A 271 -15.99 28.29 10.03
C VAL A 271 -14.54 27.94 9.74
N ARG A 272 -14.03 26.86 10.32
CA ARG A 272 -12.65 26.39 10.12
C ARG A 272 -12.42 24.95 10.61
N ASN A 273 -11.32 24.35 10.16
CA ASN A 273 -10.81 23.08 10.68
C ASN A 273 -10.25 23.20 12.12
N LEU A 274 -10.08 22.05 12.78
CA LEU A 274 -9.47 21.92 14.11
C LEU A 274 -7.95 21.89 14.13
#